data_AF-A0A927B7L1-F1
#
_entry.id   AF-A0A927B7L1-F1
#
_cell.length_a   1.000
_cell.length_b   1.000
_cell.length_c   1.000
_cell.angle_alpha   90.00
_cell.angle_beta   90.00
_cell.angle_gamma   90.00
#
_symmetry.space_group_name_H-M   'P 1'
#
loop_
_entity.id
_entity.type
_entity.pdbx_description
1 polymer ?
#
loop_
_entity_poly.entity_id
_entity_poly.type
_entity_poly.pdbx_seq_one_letter_code
_entity_poly.pdbx_strand_id
1 'polypeptide(L)'
;MPTFNLQRFFLVQFLILSTIGHVLAQQTPDVRQVRWGFSPKQVKEAESSKLTSKKTEKLVYARVPLINRTVGLEYTFNGDSLLSASYYYYMTAAITQADVMAARTELDSLLQEKYGPGKTAKVGEILNKVWLTPRTQISLSLGNVDRGWSLELVYLCRVYPGQPANAGWKPRKDIPDL
;
A
#
# COMPACT_ATOMS: atom_id res chain seq x y z
N MET A 1 14.94 53.85 -12.50
CA MET A 1 14.70 52.61 -13.26
C MET A 1 15.33 51.46 -12.49
N PRO A 2 14.56 50.48 -12.00
CA PRO A 2 15.13 49.34 -11.28
C PRO A 2 15.87 48.41 -12.25
N THR A 3 17.14 48.14 -11.98
CA THR A 3 17.95 47.17 -12.74
C THR A 3 17.55 45.76 -12.31
N PHE A 4 16.82 45.06 -13.18
CA PHE A 4 16.48 43.65 -12.99
C PHE A 4 17.76 42.81 -13.07
N ASN A 5 18.22 42.29 -11.93
CA ASN A 5 19.43 41.49 -11.85
C ASN A 5 19.13 40.05 -12.28
N LEU A 6 19.30 39.79 -13.58
CA LEU A 6 18.99 38.50 -14.24
C LEU A 6 19.66 37.31 -13.54
N GLN A 7 20.87 37.49 -12.99
CA GLN A 7 21.63 36.46 -12.29
C GLN A 7 20.96 36.02 -10.97
N ARG A 8 20.31 36.94 -10.25
CA ARG A 8 19.56 36.62 -9.03
C ARG A 8 18.27 35.85 -9.34
N PHE A 9 17.64 36.13 -10.47
CA PHE A 9 16.43 35.42 -10.90
C PHE A 9 16.72 33.94 -11.22
N PHE A 10 17.82 33.65 -11.93
CA PHE A 10 18.22 32.27 -12.22
C PHE A 10 18.58 31.47 -10.96
N LEU A 11 19.29 32.07 -10.00
CA LEU A 11 19.63 31.41 -8.74
C LEU A 11 18.38 31.04 -7.92
N VAL A 12 17.37 31.92 -7.87
CA VAL A 12 16.12 31.63 -7.16
C VAL A 12 15.33 30.52 -7.85
N GLN A 13 15.25 30.49 -9.19
CA GLN A 13 14.58 29.40 -9.90
C GLN A 13 15.28 28.05 -9.67
N PHE A 14 16.61 28.02 -9.66
CA PHE A 14 17.36 26.79 -9.42
C PHE A 14 17.13 26.23 -8.00
N LEU A 15 16.97 27.11 -7.01
CA LEU A 15 16.71 26.75 -5.62
C LEU A 15 15.28 26.25 -5.39
N ILE A 16 14.31 26.75 -6.17
CA ILE A 16 12.92 26.26 -6.14
C ILE A 16 12.82 24.90 -6.85
N LEU A 17 13.53 24.71 -7.97
CA LEU A 17 13.55 23.44 -8.70
C LEU A 17 14.22 22.31 -7.91
N SER A 18 15.27 22.59 -7.14
CA SER A 18 15.93 21.57 -6.32
C SER A 18 15.08 21.12 -5.13
N THR A 19 14.30 22.00 -4.52
CA THR A 19 13.42 21.64 -3.40
C THR A 19 12.24 20.77 -3.83
N ILE A 20 11.68 20.99 -5.04
CA ILE A 20 10.60 20.15 -5.58
C ILE A 20 11.10 18.74 -5.93
N GLY A 21 12.31 18.62 -6.50
CA GLY A 21 12.89 17.32 -6.88
C GLY A 21 13.12 16.38 -5.68
N HIS A 22 13.54 16.92 -4.53
CA HIS A 22 13.78 16.12 -3.33
C HIS A 22 12.50 15.65 -2.63
N VAL A 23 11.40 16.40 -2.73
CA VAL A 23 10.11 15.98 -2.14
C VAL A 23 9.50 14.80 -2.91
N LEU A 24 9.65 14.77 -4.23
CA LEU A 24 9.14 13.67 -5.06
C LEU A 24 10.00 12.39 -4.94
N ALA A 25 11.30 12.52 -4.69
CA ALA A 25 12.21 11.38 -4.53
C ALA A 25 12.08 10.65 -3.18
N GLN A 26 11.42 11.25 -2.17
CA GLN A 26 11.20 10.63 -0.86
C GLN A 26 9.87 9.90 -0.73
N GLN A 27 8.99 9.96 -1.73
CA GLN A 27 7.78 9.13 -1.76
C GLN A 27 8.07 7.84 -2.52
N THR A 28 8.82 6.94 -1.88
CA THR A 28 8.97 5.55 -2.35
C THR A 28 7.55 5.00 -2.56
N PRO A 29 7.23 4.34 -3.69
CA PRO A 29 5.86 3.93 -4.00
C PRO A 29 5.36 2.95 -2.95
N ASP A 30 4.66 3.47 -1.94
CA ASP A 30 3.68 2.69 -1.20
C ASP A 30 2.42 2.68 -2.04
N VAL A 31 1.82 1.51 -2.13
CA VAL A 31 0.47 1.38 -2.66
C VAL A 31 -0.53 2.10 -1.76
N ARG A 32 -0.25 2.18 -0.45
CA ARG A 32 -1.17 2.73 0.54
C ARG A 32 -1.06 4.25 0.69
N GLN A 33 -2.18 4.93 0.49
CA GLN A 33 -2.30 6.39 0.68
C GLN A 33 -2.73 6.82 2.09
N VAL A 34 -3.38 5.93 2.85
CA VAL A 34 -3.91 6.22 4.21
C VAL A 34 -2.92 5.84 5.32
N ARG A 35 -2.97 6.54 6.45
CA ARG A 35 -2.07 6.30 7.60
C ARG A 35 -2.77 5.51 8.72
N TRP A 36 -1.97 4.84 9.53
CA TRP A 36 -2.48 4.19 10.74
C TRP A 36 -3.04 5.21 11.72
N GLY A 37 -4.12 4.83 12.43
CA GLY A 37 -4.84 5.72 13.34
C GLY A 37 -5.88 6.61 12.65
N PHE A 38 -6.01 6.57 11.32
CA PHE A 38 -7.12 7.25 10.65
C PHE A 38 -8.47 6.66 11.07
N SER A 39 -9.43 7.54 11.32
CA SER A 39 -10.83 7.15 11.53
C SER A 39 -11.53 6.78 10.22
N PRO A 40 -12.68 6.09 10.26
CA PRO A 40 -13.47 5.84 9.07
C PRO A 40 -13.87 7.12 8.31
N LYS A 41 -13.97 8.27 9.01
CA LYS A 41 -14.23 9.56 8.37
C LYS A 41 -13.01 10.04 7.59
N GLN A 42 -11.84 10.04 8.21
CA GLN A 42 -10.58 10.46 7.57
C GLN A 42 -10.22 9.58 6.37
N VAL A 43 -10.44 8.27 6.46
CA VAL A 43 -10.23 7.35 5.31
C VAL A 43 -11.11 7.72 4.12
N LYS A 44 -12.37 8.11 4.35
CA LYS A 44 -13.28 8.53 3.26
C LYS A 44 -12.88 9.85 2.62
N GLU A 45 -12.31 10.76 3.40
CA GLU A 45 -11.83 12.04 2.90
C GLU A 45 -10.53 11.89 2.11
N ALA A 46 -9.68 10.94 2.50
CA ALA A 46 -8.41 10.65 1.82
C ALA A 46 -8.60 9.81 0.55
N GLU A 47 -9.56 8.89 0.52
CA GLU A 47 -9.80 8.01 -0.63
C GLU A 47 -10.61 8.72 -1.71
N SER A 48 -9.99 8.90 -2.87
CA SER A 48 -10.63 9.54 -4.04
C SER A 48 -11.73 8.69 -4.68
N SER A 49 -11.65 7.36 -4.51
CA SER A 49 -12.59 6.42 -5.10
C SER A 49 -13.95 6.46 -4.41
N LYS A 50 -15.02 6.19 -5.17
CA LYS A 50 -16.37 6.13 -4.61
C LYS A 50 -16.51 4.91 -3.69
N LEU A 51 -17.04 5.14 -2.49
CA LEU A 51 -17.37 4.07 -1.55
C LEU A 51 -18.46 3.15 -2.14
N THR A 52 -18.22 1.85 -2.10
CA THR A 52 -19.15 0.82 -2.59
C THR A 52 -20.02 0.27 -1.48
N SER A 53 -19.45 0.02 -0.30
CA SER A 53 -20.18 -0.52 0.84
C SER A 53 -19.61 0.00 2.16
N LYS A 54 -20.49 0.16 3.15
CA LYS A 54 -20.16 0.53 4.52
C LYS A 54 -20.76 -0.51 5.46
N LYS A 55 -19.92 -1.13 6.29
CA LYS A 55 -20.32 -1.92 7.45
C LYS A 55 -19.78 -1.24 8.72
N THR A 56 -20.21 -1.69 9.89
CA THR A 56 -19.80 -1.09 11.18
C THR A 56 -18.28 -0.93 11.31
N GLU A 57 -17.52 -1.97 10.93
CA GLU A 57 -16.06 -2.02 11.08
C GLU A 57 -15.32 -2.03 9.75
N LYS A 58 -16.02 -1.79 8.63
CA LYS A 58 -15.42 -1.91 7.29
C LYS A 58 -15.89 -0.84 6.31
N LEU A 59 -14.95 -0.38 5.49
CA LEU A 59 -15.23 0.40 4.29
C LEU A 59 -14.73 -0.37 3.08
N VAL A 60 -15.58 -0.52 2.07
CA VAL A 60 -15.24 -1.24 0.84
C VAL A 60 -15.37 -0.30 -0.34
N TYR A 61 -14.31 -0.23 -1.12
CA TYR A 61 -14.21 0.52 -2.36
C TYR A 61 -14.04 -0.46 -3.50
N ALA A 62 -14.79 -0.25 -4.56
CA ALA A 62 -14.61 -1.00 -5.79
C ALA A 62 -13.93 -0.10 -6.81
N ARG A 63 -13.16 -0.73 -7.68
CA ARG A 63 -12.50 -0.07 -8.80
C ARG A 63 -11.46 0.98 -8.40
N VAL A 64 -10.69 0.69 -7.37
CA VAL A 64 -9.57 1.55 -6.96
C VAL A 64 -8.42 1.37 -7.97
N PRO A 65 -7.90 2.46 -8.55
CA PRO A 65 -6.73 2.38 -9.42
C PRO A 65 -5.51 1.98 -8.60
N LEU A 66 -4.82 0.94 -9.05
CA LEU A 66 -3.56 0.50 -8.46
C LEU A 66 -2.59 0.16 -9.59
N ILE A 67 -1.52 0.94 -9.74
CA ILE A 67 -0.57 0.80 -10.86
C ILE A 67 -1.33 0.95 -12.20
N ASN A 68 -1.32 -0.08 -13.05
CA ASN A 68 -1.94 -0.12 -14.37
C ASN A 68 -3.26 -0.92 -14.38
N ARG A 69 -3.84 -1.18 -13.20
CA ARG A 69 -5.05 -1.99 -13.05
C ARG A 69 -6.03 -1.42 -12.04
N THR A 70 -7.17 -2.09 -11.96
CA THR A 70 -8.28 -1.73 -11.10
C THR A 70 -8.50 -2.86 -10.10
N VAL A 71 -8.49 -2.55 -8.81
CA VAL A 71 -8.62 -3.52 -7.72
C VAL A 71 -9.81 -3.20 -6.83
N GLY A 72 -10.21 -4.16 -6.00
CA GLY A 72 -11.03 -3.86 -4.83
C GLY A 72 -10.15 -3.48 -3.64
N LEU A 73 -10.69 -2.66 -2.75
CA LEU A 73 -10.01 -2.21 -1.54
C LEU A 73 -10.97 -2.28 -0.36
N GLU A 74 -10.56 -3.02 0.67
CA GLU A 74 -11.25 -3.10 1.94
C GLU A 74 -10.38 -2.50 3.05
N TYR A 75 -10.94 -1.55 3.80
CA TYR A 75 -10.38 -1.11 5.06
C TYR A 75 -11.14 -1.73 6.22
N THR A 76 -10.41 -2.29 7.18
CA THR A 76 -10.98 -2.78 8.45
C THR A 76 -10.54 -1.87 9.58
N PHE A 77 -11.46 -1.59 10.50
CA PHE A 77 -11.27 -0.71 11.65
C PHE A 77 -11.41 -1.50 12.94
N ASN A 78 -10.67 -1.08 13.96
CA ASN A 78 -10.91 -1.49 15.34
C ASN A 78 -11.34 -0.23 16.12
N GLY A 79 -12.62 -0.17 16.49
CA GLY A 79 -13.23 1.08 16.96
C GLY A 79 -13.10 2.19 15.91
N ASP A 80 -12.51 3.31 16.30
CA ASP A 80 -12.33 4.49 15.44
C ASP A 80 -10.94 4.56 14.80
N SER A 81 -10.21 3.46 14.74
CA SER A 81 -8.83 3.43 14.23
C SER A 81 -8.65 2.37 13.15
N LEU A 82 -7.99 2.77 12.06
CA LEU A 82 -7.64 1.88 10.95
C LEU A 82 -6.74 0.74 11.42
N LEU A 83 -7.19 -0.50 11.20
CA LEU A 83 -6.48 -1.74 11.54
C LEU A 83 -5.79 -2.35 10.32
N SER A 84 -6.47 -2.42 9.18
CA SER A 84 -5.92 -3.01 7.96
C SER A 84 -6.45 -2.38 6.68
N ALA A 85 -5.66 -2.54 5.62
CA ALA A 85 -6.05 -2.24 4.25
C ALA A 85 -5.73 -3.47 3.38
N SER A 86 -6.74 -4.05 2.72
CA SER A 86 -6.61 -5.19 1.82
C SER A 86 -6.98 -4.79 0.40
N TYR A 87 -6.03 -4.92 -0.52
CA TYR A 87 -6.23 -4.77 -1.96
C TYR A 87 -6.38 -6.17 -2.55
N TYR A 88 -7.50 -6.42 -3.23
CA TYR A 88 -7.80 -7.73 -3.81
C TYR A 88 -8.04 -7.65 -5.31
N TYR A 89 -7.41 -8.59 -6.02
CA TYR A 89 -7.46 -8.74 -7.48
C TYR A 89 -7.71 -10.20 -7.80
N TYR A 90 -8.85 -10.52 -8.39
CA TYR A 90 -9.30 -11.90 -8.63
C TYR A 90 -9.73 -12.10 -10.07
N MET A 91 -9.66 -13.35 -10.53
CA MET A 91 -10.13 -13.74 -11.85
C MET A 91 -11.61 -13.37 -12.06
N THR A 92 -11.90 -12.84 -13.23
CA THR A 92 -13.26 -12.57 -13.72
C THR A 92 -13.31 -12.95 -15.19
N ALA A 93 -14.46 -12.77 -15.86
CA ALA A 93 -14.54 -12.96 -17.31
C ALA A 93 -13.54 -12.08 -18.10
N ALA A 94 -13.11 -10.96 -17.53
CA ALA A 94 -12.16 -10.03 -18.15
C ALA A 94 -10.73 -10.12 -17.57
N ILE A 95 -10.50 -10.92 -16.52
CA ILE A 95 -9.21 -11.03 -15.84
C ILE A 95 -8.78 -12.49 -15.84
N THR A 96 -7.73 -12.79 -16.60
CA THR A 96 -7.18 -14.13 -16.77
C THR A 96 -6.21 -14.49 -15.64
N GLN A 97 -5.84 -15.77 -15.57
CA GLN A 97 -4.77 -16.22 -14.68
C GLN A 97 -3.44 -15.50 -14.97
N ALA A 98 -3.12 -15.28 -16.25
CA ALA A 98 -1.89 -14.59 -16.64
C ALA A 98 -1.85 -13.16 -16.09
N ASP A 99 -2.99 -12.46 -16.08
CA ASP A 99 -3.10 -11.11 -15.51
C ASP A 99 -2.85 -11.09 -14.00
N VAL A 100 -3.37 -12.09 -13.27
CA VAL A 100 -3.15 -12.22 -11.83
C VAL A 100 -1.67 -12.52 -11.53
N MET A 101 -1.02 -13.37 -12.33
CA MET A 101 0.39 -13.68 -12.20
C MET A 101 1.28 -12.47 -12.52
N ALA A 102 0.97 -11.72 -13.58
CA ALA A 102 1.66 -10.47 -13.91
C ALA A 102 1.53 -9.45 -12.77
N ALA A 103 0.31 -9.30 -12.22
CA ALA A 103 0.06 -8.42 -11.09
C ALA A 103 0.88 -8.81 -9.84
N ARG A 104 1.03 -10.12 -9.58
CA ARG A 104 1.85 -10.62 -8.47
C ARG A 104 3.31 -10.24 -8.65
N THR A 105 3.86 -10.40 -9.85
CA THR A 105 5.27 -10.08 -10.15
C THR A 105 5.53 -8.59 -9.98
N GLU A 106 4.68 -7.72 -10.55
CA GLU A 106 4.86 -6.28 -10.43
C GLU A 106 4.77 -5.79 -8.99
N LEU A 107 3.77 -6.26 -8.22
CA LEU A 107 3.66 -5.92 -6.80
C LEU A 107 4.82 -6.51 -5.99
N ASP A 108 5.36 -7.68 -6.35
CA ASP A 108 6.58 -8.21 -5.72
C ASP A 108 7.74 -7.25 -5.86
N SER A 109 7.97 -6.79 -7.09
CA SER A 109 9.09 -5.94 -7.44
C SER A 109 9.01 -4.61 -6.69
N LEU A 110 7.83 -3.98 -6.66
CA LEU A 110 7.61 -2.73 -5.93
C LEU A 110 7.84 -2.88 -4.43
N LEU A 111 7.26 -3.92 -3.83
CA LEU A 111 7.43 -4.17 -2.39
C LEU A 111 8.88 -4.56 -2.07
N GLN A 112 9.56 -5.27 -2.97
CA GLN A 112 10.96 -5.64 -2.78
C GLN A 112 11.91 -4.45 -2.93
N GLU A 113 11.63 -3.53 -3.87
CA GLU A 113 12.37 -2.28 -4.00
C GLU A 113 12.21 -1.42 -2.75
N LYS A 114 10.99 -1.30 -2.22
CA LYS A 114 10.71 -0.46 -1.06
C LYS A 114 11.14 -1.09 0.27
N TYR A 115 10.79 -2.34 0.52
CA TYR A 115 10.95 -3.00 1.83
C TYR A 115 12.13 -3.99 1.88
N GLY A 116 12.78 -4.25 0.74
CA GLY A 116 13.81 -5.27 0.60
C GLY A 116 13.22 -6.69 0.47
N PRO A 117 14.03 -7.74 0.68
CA PRO A 117 13.57 -9.11 0.55
C PRO A 117 12.51 -9.46 1.60
N GLY A 118 11.37 -9.98 1.13
CA GLY A 118 10.31 -10.50 1.99
C GLY A 118 10.53 -11.97 2.35
N LYS A 119 9.88 -12.44 3.41
CA LYS A 119 9.87 -13.85 3.81
C LYS A 119 8.76 -14.60 3.07
N THR A 120 9.14 -15.54 2.22
CA THR A 120 8.20 -16.40 1.50
C THR A 120 7.80 -17.61 2.35
N ALA A 121 6.52 -17.93 2.36
CA ALA A 121 5.96 -19.14 2.93
C ALA A 121 4.88 -19.70 1.99
N LYS A 122 4.75 -21.02 1.94
CA LYS A 122 3.66 -21.70 1.23
C LYS A 122 2.76 -22.35 2.26
N VAL A 123 1.47 -22.03 2.23
CA VAL A 123 0.44 -22.58 3.12
C VAL A 123 -0.61 -23.25 2.26
N GLY A 124 -0.59 -24.58 2.18
CA GLY A 124 -1.38 -25.33 1.19
C GLY A 124 -1.02 -24.92 -0.23
N GLU A 125 -2.00 -24.44 -0.99
CA GLU A 125 -1.81 -23.93 -2.36
C GLU A 125 -1.51 -22.43 -2.42
N ILE A 126 -1.55 -21.73 -1.29
CA ILE A 126 -1.33 -20.29 -1.22
C ILE A 126 0.16 -20.01 -1.07
N LEU A 127 0.72 -19.24 -2.00
CA LEU A 127 2.03 -18.63 -1.90
C LEU A 127 1.90 -17.27 -1.23
N ASN A 128 2.52 -17.10 -0.07
CA ASN A 128 2.52 -15.85 0.67
C ASN A 128 3.94 -15.30 0.79
N LYS A 129 4.11 -13.99 0.58
CA LYS A 129 5.36 -13.29 0.89
C LYS A 129 5.05 -12.15 1.84
N VAL A 130 5.79 -12.09 2.94
CA VAL A 130 5.54 -11.14 4.02
C VAL A 130 6.72 -10.18 4.14
N TRP A 131 6.45 -8.94 4.53
CA TRP A 131 7.42 -7.93 4.97
C TRP A 131 7.00 -7.38 6.34
N LEU A 132 7.98 -7.02 7.17
CA LEU A 132 7.74 -6.43 8.49
C LEU A 132 8.49 -5.11 8.64
N THR A 133 7.72 -4.06 8.90
CA THR A 133 8.21 -2.78 9.40
C THR A 133 7.92 -2.69 10.91
N PRO A 134 8.35 -1.62 11.60
CA PRO A 134 8.10 -1.46 13.02
C PRO A 134 6.61 -1.47 13.37
N ARG A 135 5.75 -0.89 12.52
CA ARG A 135 4.31 -0.76 12.78
C ARG A 135 3.42 -1.56 11.85
N THR A 136 3.95 -2.16 10.79
CA THR A 136 3.15 -2.82 9.75
C THR A 136 3.64 -4.22 9.44
N GLN A 137 2.70 -5.14 9.26
CA GLN A 137 2.91 -6.37 8.53
C GLN A 137 2.29 -6.23 7.15
N ILE A 138 3.07 -6.50 6.11
CA ILE A 138 2.62 -6.45 4.73
C ILE A 138 2.66 -7.89 4.22
N SER A 139 1.57 -8.39 3.66
CA SER A 139 1.52 -9.74 3.08
C SER A 139 0.96 -9.70 1.67
N LEU A 140 1.64 -10.37 0.75
CA LEU A 140 1.24 -10.56 -0.63
C LEU A 140 0.97 -12.05 -0.86
N SER A 141 -0.31 -12.38 -0.96
CA SER A 141 -0.82 -13.75 -1.08
C SER A 141 -1.33 -14.02 -2.49
N LEU A 142 -0.86 -15.09 -3.09
CA LEU A 142 -1.35 -15.61 -4.36
C LEU A 142 -1.88 -17.03 -4.13
N GLY A 143 -3.10 -17.32 -4.57
CA GLY A 143 -3.67 -18.66 -4.45
C GLY A 143 -4.81 -18.90 -5.43
N ASN A 144 -5.15 -20.17 -5.60
CA ASN A 144 -6.36 -20.58 -6.30
C ASN A 144 -7.46 -20.82 -5.25
N VAL A 145 -8.50 -20.00 -5.29
CA VAL A 145 -9.68 -20.11 -4.41
C VAL A 145 -10.88 -20.56 -5.24
N ASP A 146 -12.02 -20.90 -4.64
CA ASP A 146 -13.18 -21.51 -5.30
C ASP A 146 -13.63 -20.86 -6.64
N ARG A 147 -13.26 -19.60 -6.89
CA ARG A 147 -13.58 -18.83 -8.10
C ARG A 147 -12.40 -18.61 -9.06
N GLY A 148 -11.31 -19.34 -8.89
CA GLY A 148 -10.08 -19.22 -9.65
C GLY A 148 -8.96 -18.49 -8.90
N TRP A 149 -7.95 -18.04 -9.66
CA TRP A 149 -6.79 -17.37 -9.10
C TRP A 149 -7.13 -16.01 -8.50
N SER A 150 -6.56 -15.76 -7.32
CA SER A 150 -6.68 -14.50 -6.60
C SER A 150 -5.33 -14.04 -6.05
N LEU A 151 -5.16 -12.72 -6.04
CA LEU A 151 -4.05 -12.01 -5.45
C LEU A 151 -4.58 -11.04 -4.39
N GLU A 152 -3.98 -11.06 -3.21
CA GLU A 152 -4.33 -10.18 -2.12
C GLU A 152 -3.07 -9.53 -1.54
N LEU A 153 -3.07 -8.19 -1.46
CA LEU A 153 -2.06 -7.41 -0.76
C LEU A 153 -2.69 -6.81 0.50
N VAL A 154 -2.22 -7.24 1.66
CA VAL A 154 -2.74 -6.80 2.96
C VAL A 154 -1.68 -6.02 3.71
N TYR A 155 -2.06 -4.84 4.18
CA TYR A 155 -1.34 -4.07 5.19
C TYR A 155 -2.08 -4.22 6.52
N LEU A 156 -1.37 -4.65 7.56
CA LEU A 156 -1.91 -4.86 8.90
C LEU A 156 -1.10 -4.07 9.93
N CYS A 157 -1.78 -3.24 10.72
CA CYS A 157 -1.18 -2.51 11.83
C CYS A 157 -0.77 -3.48 12.96
N ARG A 158 0.51 -3.44 13.36
CA ARG A 158 1.10 -4.29 14.42
C ARG A 158 1.16 -3.64 15.79
N VAL A 159 1.05 -2.31 15.87
CA VAL A 159 1.18 -1.56 17.13
C VAL A 159 -0.16 -1.37 17.82
N TYR A 160 -1.20 -2.06 17.36
CA TYR A 160 -2.49 -2.01 18.03
C TYR A 160 -2.44 -2.85 19.31
N PRO A 161 -2.93 -2.34 20.46
CA PRO A 161 -2.95 -3.10 21.70
C PRO A 161 -3.80 -4.37 21.53
N GLY A 162 -3.18 -5.55 21.64
CA GLY A 162 -3.91 -6.83 21.66
C GLY A 162 -3.32 -7.98 20.83
N GLN A 163 -2.30 -7.77 19.99
CA GLN A 163 -1.63 -8.90 19.32
C GLN A 163 -0.47 -9.46 20.16
N PRO A 164 -0.40 -10.78 20.41
CA PRO A 164 0.80 -11.39 20.95
C PRO A 164 1.93 -11.25 19.94
N ALA A 165 3.10 -10.80 20.40
CA ALA A 165 4.30 -10.70 19.58
C ALA A 165 4.70 -12.12 19.12
N ASN A 166 4.30 -12.51 17.90
CA ASN A 166 4.69 -13.81 17.37
C ASN A 166 6.21 -13.88 17.17
N ALA A 167 6.79 -14.94 17.72
CA ALA A 167 8.22 -15.15 17.89
C ALA A 167 8.96 -15.41 16.57
N GLY A 168 10.16 -14.83 16.45
CA GLY A 168 11.21 -15.30 15.54
C GLY A 168 11.62 -14.35 14.42
N TRP A 169 10.78 -13.41 13.98
CA TRP A 169 11.14 -12.50 12.90
C TRP A 169 11.07 -11.03 13.33
N LYS A 170 12.23 -10.38 13.38
CA LYS A 170 12.37 -9.01 13.86
C LYS A 170 12.03 -8.01 12.75
N PRO A 171 11.27 -6.94 13.07
CA PRO A 171 11.00 -5.88 12.10
C PRO A 171 12.29 -5.17 11.66
N ARG A 172 12.32 -4.73 10.41
CA ARG A 172 13.37 -3.83 9.92
C ARG A 172 13.14 -2.44 10.49
N LYS A 173 13.98 -2.02 11.44
CA LYS A 173 13.86 -0.73 12.14
C LYS A 173 14.23 0.47 11.26
N ASP A 174 14.97 0.21 10.20
CA ASP A 174 15.49 1.17 9.22
C ASP A 174 14.44 1.66 8.22
N ILE A 175 13.26 1.03 8.16
CA ILE A 175 12.24 1.35 7.15
C ILE A 175 11.08 2.13 7.77
N PRO A 176 10.85 3.39 7.37
CA PRO A 176 9.71 4.17 7.84
C PRO A 176 8.38 3.63 7.31
N ASP A 177 7.31 3.81 8.08
CA ASP A 177 5.98 3.25 7.82
C ASP A 177 5.07 4.08 6.90
N LEU A 178 5.67 5.04 6.16
CA LEU A 178 5.11 6.24 5.49
C LEU A 178 5.39 7.54 6.23
#